data_AF-A3I1H2-F1
#
_entry.id   AF-A3I1H2-F1
#
_cell.length_a   1.000
_cell.length_b   1.000
_cell.length_c   1.000
_cell.angle_alpha   90.00
_cell.angle_beta   90.00
_cell.angle_gamma   90.00
#
_symmetry.space_group_name_H-M   'P 1'
#
loop_
_entity.id
_entity.type
_entity.pdbx_description
1 polymer ?
#
loop_
_entity_poly.entity_id
_entity_poly.type
_entity_poly.pdbx_seq_one_letter_code
_entity_poly.pdbx_strand_id
1 'polypeptide(L)'
;MKTQKRTIPVFLFIFSCLAIFACSNLEDEKLTEFRNQVAEIKITAYDTVFSTISKTQTLKIFPEFLNGFGQEVFLEETPKQLLYINDEVSRDFIIDSSEETEYAVYLKIGNLKSNTLKIKVMDVSPTKYISRIEVNMGDSTFAPYAINGVSKVDLNARIYDYQGREFTPTNYPKFSIWFDGVEYQNPRDIPIERSGTIPFYAISGENKSEVKYIISREKPDLSRVYSLPVIFHLVGRPNSYQFKSEEIPGILEKTNAHFRNEQRPFRKSHNAVESGIQFTLALTDTLGNLLEEPGIHRIETDVIVFPFNSDLTNKFVFEHLWDPEKYVNVFIMDLTKAGGFANYPREYPADQVPPLNFNYMAAVDPTSSNKSLTLTHELGHFLGLRHIFNLDENYPCEDGDGFPDTESYLRNKDLFTYHLPIFCNGIPFFSTNQMDYVGVRNSFTLDQVLKMREVVAKNIYLPAIDSKGRVEPGPFVKGTLDLTVKAIE
;
A
#
# COMPACT_ATOMS: atom_id res chain seq x y z
N MET A 1 64.48 47.57 -66.88
CA MET A 1 64.84 46.86 -65.63
C MET A 1 65.04 45.39 -65.99
N LYS A 2 66.27 44.90 -66.24
CA LYS A 2 67.15 44.27 -65.22
C LYS A 2 66.30 43.65 -64.09
N THR A 3 66.17 42.33 -64.02
CA THR A 3 67.24 41.48 -63.49
C THR A 3 67.32 40.11 -64.16
N GLN A 4 68.57 39.67 -64.29
CA GLN A 4 69.06 38.45 -64.91
C GLN A 4 69.60 37.55 -63.79
N LYS A 5 69.51 36.23 -64.00
CA LYS A 5 70.42 35.12 -63.59
C LYS A 5 69.63 33.96 -62.97
N ARG A 6 69.96 32.68 -63.16
CA ARG A 6 70.75 31.86 -64.13
C ARG A 6 70.72 30.44 -63.52
N THR A 7 70.56 29.38 -64.33
CA THR A 7 71.10 27.99 -64.15
C THR A 7 70.57 27.15 -62.96
N ILE A 8 70.37 25.81 -62.95
CA ILE A 8 70.87 24.58 -63.63
C ILE A 8 69.84 23.43 -63.32
N PRO A 9 69.74 22.32 -64.10
CA PRO A 9 68.68 21.30 -63.95
C PRO A 9 68.91 20.33 -62.77
N VAL A 10 67.83 19.82 -62.18
CA VAL A 10 67.85 18.71 -61.20
C VAL A 10 66.99 17.56 -61.72
N PHE A 11 67.64 16.40 -61.78
CA PHE A 11 67.11 15.08 -62.13
C PHE A 11 65.98 14.63 -61.19
N LEU A 12 65.01 13.91 -61.74
CA LEU A 12 64.08 13.04 -61.02
C LEU A 12 64.81 12.16 -59.99
N PHE A 13 64.24 12.04 -58.79
CA PHE A 13 64.20 10.76 -58.09
C PHE A 13 62.84 10.58 -57.40
N ILE A 14 62.21 9.46 -57.73
CA ILE A 14 60.92 8.98 -57.25
C ILE A 14 61.07 8.59 -55.77
N PHE A 15 60.26 9.19 -54.89
CA PHE A 15 60.02 8.69 -53.54
C PHE A 15 58.51 8.54 -53.35
N SER A 16 57.98 7.37 -53.69
CA SER A 16 56.57 7.02 -53.46
C SER A 16 56.40 5.50 -53.54
N CYS A 17 56.95 4.75 -52.58
CA CYS A 17 56.59 3.33 -52.37
C CYS A 17 56.94 2.75 -50.98
N LEU A 18 57.62 3.44 -50.07
CA LEU A 18 58.05 2.82 -48.80
C LEU A 18 57.02 2.83 -47.65
N ALA A 19 55.93 3.60 -47.73
CA ALA A 19 54.97 3.71 -46.62
C ALA A 19 53.92 2.57 -46.57
N ILE A 20 53.69 1.84 -47.67
CA ILE A 20 52.63 0.81 -47.76
C ILE A 20 53.13 -0.58 -47.31
N PHE A 21 54.43 -0.87 -47.48
CA PHE A 21 55.02 -2.16 -47.08
C PHE A 21 55.28 -2.29 -45.57
N ALA A 22 55.51 -1.19 -44.86
CA ALA A 22 55.75 -1.25 -43.41
C ALA A 22 54.47 -1.58 -42.62
N CYS A 23 53.30 -1.08 -43.04
CA CYS A 23 52.03 -1.33 -42.35
C CYS A 23 51.50 -2.77 -42.51
N SER A 24 51.86 -3.49 -43.59
CA SER A 24 51.39 -4.87 -43.80
C SER A 24 52.13 -5.88 -42.92
N ASN A 25 53.45 -5.75 -42.79
CA ASN A 25 54.26 -6.64 -41.96
C ASN A 25 53.90 -6.57 -40.45
N LEU A 26 53.56 -5.38 -39.95
CA LEU A 26 53.15 -5.18 -38.56
C LEU A 26 51.81 -5.87 -38.23
N GLU A 27 50.86 -5.91 -39.18
CA GLU A 27 49.56 -6.55 -38.95
C GLU A 27 49.66 -8.08 -39.00
N ASP A 28 50.51 -8.62 -39.90
CA ASP A 28 50.77 -10.06 -40.02
C ASP A 28 51.50 -10.63 -38.79
N GLU A 29 52.40 -9.85 -38.18
CA GLU A 29 53.08 -10.20 -36.93
C GLU A 29 52.09 -10.26 -35.76
N LYS A 30 51.22 -9.26 -35.61
CA LYS A 30 50.14 -9.22 -34.60
C LYS A 30 49.16 -10.38 -34.76
N LEU A 31 48.76 -10.70 -36.00
CA LEU A 31 47.91 -11.84 -36.31
C LEU A 31 48.55 -13.18 -35.93
N THR A 32 49.87 -13.29 -36.07
CA THR A 32 50.62 -14.50 -35.70
C THR A 32 50.68 -14.66 -34.19
N GLU A 33 51.00 -13.59 -33.45
CA GLU A 33 51.02 -13.60 -31.99
C GLU A 33 49.65 -13.93 -31.40
N PHE A 34 48.58 -13.32 -31.93
CA PHE A 34 47.20 -13.61 -31.55
C PHE A 34 46.85 -15.10 -31.68
N ARG A 35 47.19 -15.72 -32.81
CA ARG A 35 46.89 -17.14 -33.08
C ARG A 35 47.63 -18.11 -32.17
N ASN A 36 48.77 -17.70 -31.59
CA ASN A 36 49.52 -18.52 -30.66
C ASN A 36 48.85 -18.57 -29.27
N GLN A 37 48.04 -17.56 -28.92
CA GLN A 37 47.43 -17.42 -27.60
C GLN A 37 45.93 -17.73 -27.60
N VAL A 38 45.23 -17.42 -28.69
CA VAL A 38 43.76 -17.51 -28.80
C VAL A 38 43.35 -18.63 -29.74
N ALA A 39 42.56 -19.58 -29.21
CA ALA A 39 41.96 -20.67 -29.96
C ALA A 39 40.50 -20.39 -30.36
N GLU A 40 39.75 -19.65 -29.53
CA GLU A 40 38.35 -19.33 -29.75
C GLU A 40 38.07 -17.85 -29.44
N ILE A 41 37.15 -17.26 -30.21
CA ILE A 41 36.59 -15.93 -29.95
C ILE A 41 35.13 -16.15 -29.55
N LYS A 42 34.74 -15.63 -28.40
CA LYS A 42 33.33 -15.57 -28.01
C LYS A 42 32.92 -14.11 -27.93
N ILE A 43 31.75 -13.78 -28.45
CA ILE A 43 31.19 -12.44 -28.36
C ILE A 43 29.89 -12.48 -27.57
N THR A 44 29.69 -11.43 -26.78
CA THR A 44 28.43 -11.09 -26.13
C THR A 44 28.02 -9.69 -26.57
N ALA A 45 26.72 -9.39 -26.51
CA ALA A 45 26.21 -8.05 -26.77
C ALA A 45 25.58 -7.50 -25.49
N TYR A 46 25.66 -6.18 -25.32
CA TYR A 46 24.94 -5.49 -24.25
C TYR A 46 23.43 -5.72 -24.35
N ASP A 47 22.89 -5.58 -25.57
CA ASP A 47 21.50 -5.83 -25.93
C ASP A 47 21.44 -6.73 -27.16
N THR A 48 20.45 -7.62 -27.20
CA THR A 48 20.16 -8.49 -28.36
C THR A 48 18.82 -8.19 -29.03
N VAL A 49 18.06 -7.23 -28.48
CA VAL A 49 16.75 -6.81 -28.98
C VAL A 49 16.71 -5.28 -29.08
N PHE A 50 16.36 -4.78 -30.26
CA PHE A 50 16.29 -3.35 -30.56
C PHE A 50 14.89 -2.96 -31.07
N SER A 51 14.53 -1.70 -30.82
CA SER A 51 13.26 -1.09 -31.22
C SER A 51 13.30 -0.54 -32.63
N THR A 52 12.18 -0.63 -33.36
CA THR A 52 12.02 0.06 -34.66
C THR A 52 11.87 1.59 -34.58
N ILE A 53 11.70 2.14 -33.37
CA ILE A 53 11.53 3.59 -33.17
C ILE A 53 12.82 4.34 -33.55
N SER A 54 13.96 3.72 -33.28
CA SER A 54 15.24 4.24 -33.73
C SER A 54 15.47 3.75 -35.15
N LYS A 55 15.79 4.66 -36.08
CA LYS A 55 16.09 4.27 -37.46
C LYS A 55 17.40 3.50 -37.57
N THR A 56 18.32 3.72 -36.64
CA THR A 56 19.62 3.05 -36.58
C THR A 56 20.01 2.78 -35.13
N GLN A 57 20.75 1.70 -34.90
CA GLN A 57 21.24 1.34 -33.58
C GLN A 57 22.70 0.93 -33.62
N THR A 58 23.49 1.42 -32.66
CA THR A 58 24.89 1.00 -32.49
C THR A 58 24.95 -0.21 -31.57
N LEU A 59 25.50 -1.31 -32.08
CA LEU A 59 25.75 -2.53 -31.34
C LEU A 59 26.96 -2.36 -30.42
N LYS A 60 26.76 -2.67 -29.13
CA LYS A 60 27.85 -2.78 -28.15
C LYS A 60 28.19 -4.25 -27.98
N ILE A 61 29.30 -4.67 -28.58
CA ILE A 61 29.74 -6.07 -28.61
C ILE A 61 31.04 -6.19 -27.82
N PHE A 62 31.11 -7.18 -26.95
CA PHE A 62 32.26 -7.47 -26.10
C PHE A 62 32.86 -8.81 -26.50
N PRO A 63 34.05 -8.82 -27.12
CA PRO A 63 34.78 -10.04 -27.39
C PRO A 63 35.49 -10.55 -26.13
N GLU A 64 35.44 -11.86 -25.94
CA GLU A 64 36.16 -12.67 -24.99
C GLU A 64 37.07 -13.61 -25.79
N PHE A 65 38.36 -13.63 -25.47
CA PHE A 65 39.36 -14.43 -26.17
C PHE A 65 39.74 -15.63 -25.31
N LEU A 66 39.62 -16.84 -25.85
CA LEU A 66 39.80 -18.08 -25.11
C LEU A 66 40.99 -18.87 -25.67
N ASN A 67 41.83 -19.40 -24.79
CA ASN A 67 42.92 -20.31 -25.17
C ASN A 67 42.39 -21.73 -25.49
N GLY A 68 43.28 -22.64 -25.89
CA GLY A 68 42.91 -24.03 -26.22
C GLY A 68 42.32 -24.86 -25.07
N PHE A 69 42.35 -24.35 -23.84
CA PHE A 69 41.74 -24.95 -22.65
C PHE A 69 40.44 -24.23 -22.22
N GLY A 70 39.98 -23.24 -22.99
CA GLY A 70 38.76 -22.48 -22.69
C GLY A 70 38.93 -21.42 -21.59
N GLN A 71 40.16 -20.98 -21.30
CA GLN A 71 40.43 -19.92 -20.33
C GLN A 71 40.60 -18.57 -21.03
N GLU A 72 40.11 -17.50 -20.39
CA GLU A 72 40.22 -16.13 -20.91
C GLU A 72 41.68 -15.67 -21.02
N VAL A 73 41.99 -15.03 -22.14
CA VAL A 73 43.30 -14.49 -22.49
C VAL A 73 43.20 -12.97 -22.61
N PHE A 74 44.00 -12.27 -21.82
CA PHE A 74 44.14 -10.82 -21.91
C PHE A 74 45.27 -10.46 -22.86
N LEU A 75 44.94 -9.80 -23.96
CA LEU A 75 45.88 -9.38 -24.98
C LEU A 75 46.30 -7.93 -24.73
N GLU A 76 47.61 -7.63 -24.81
CA GLU A 76 48.11 -6.25 -24.73
C GLU A 76 47.68 -5.43 -25.95
N GLU A 77 47.67 -6.05 -27.13
CA GLU A 77 47.12 -5.47 -28.37
C GLU A 77 46.24 -6.49 -29.10
N THR A 78 45.11 -6.04 -29.63
CA THR A 78 44.24 -6.88 -30.47
C THR A 78 44.47 -6.56 -31.95
N PRO A 79 44.65 -7.57 -32.82
CA PRO A 79 44.72 -7.34 -34.26
C PRO A 79 43.40 -6.77 -34.79
N LYS A 80 43.41 -6.27 -36.04
CA LYS A 80 42.22 -5.69 -36.66
C LYS A 80 41.05 -6.68 -36.64
N GLN A 81 39.99 -6.24 -35.98
CA GLN A 81 38.75 -6.98 -35.83
C GLN A 81 37.79 -6.60 -36.96
N LEU A 82 37.20 -7.59 -37.62
CA LEU A 82 36.18 -7.38 -38.64
C LEU A 82 34.84 -7.88 -38.10
N LEU A 83 33.90 -6.96 -37.90
CA LEU A 83 32.52 -7.29 -37.58
C LEU A 83 31.75 -7.63 -38.85
N TYR A 84 30.96 -8.69 -38.78
CA TYR A 84 30.04 -9.09 -39.84
C TYR A 84 28.61 -8.98 -39.34
N ILE A 85 27.75 -8.40 -40.17
CA ILE A 85 26.30 -8.30 -39.98
C ILE A 85 25.68 -8.92 -41.25
N ASN A 86 24.94 -10.02 -41.11
CA ASN A 86 24.39 -10.79 -42.24
C ASN A 86 25.44 -11.13 -43.32
N ASP A 87 26.63 -11.56 -42.88
CA ASP A 87 27.78 -11.88 -43.72
C ASP A 87 28.42 -10.69 -44.48
N GLU A 88 27.98 -9.47 -44.24
CA GLU A 88 28.61 -8.25 -44.76
C GLU A 88 29.48 -7.56 -43.70
N VAL A 89 30.64 -7.03 -44.11
CA VAL A 89 31.56 -6.33 -43.21
C VAL A 89 30.98 -4.98 -42.79
N SER A 90 30.70 -4.80 -41.51
CA SER A 90 30.24 -3.53 -40.93
C SER A 90 31.39 -2.76 -40.30
N ARG A 91 31.49 -1.45 -40.59
CA ARG A 91 32.57 -0.58 -40.11
C ARG A 91 32.21 0.18 -38.83
N ASP A 92 30.93 0.47 -38.64
CA ASP A 92 30.48 1.42 -37.63
C ASP A 92 29.69 0.74 -36.49
N PHE A 93 29.56 -0.59 -36.53
CA PHE A 93 28.73 -1.37 -35.58
C PHE A 93 27.26 -0.93 -35.60
N ILE A 94 26.79 -0.33 -36.69
CA ILE A 94 25.43 0.17 -36.83
C ILE A 94 24.58 -0.88 -37.56
N ILE A 95 23.41 -1.17 -37.02
CA ILE A 95 22.32 -1.86 -37.72
C ILE A 95 21.26 -0.85 -38.15
N ASP A 96 20.63 -1.13 -39.28
CA ASP A 96 19.34 -0.53 -39.59
C ASP A 96 18.32 -1.11 -38.61
N SER A 97 17.44 -0.25 -38.10
CA SER A 97 16.37 -0.67 -37.21
C SER A 97 15.04 -0.10 -37.67
N SER A 98 14.95 0.44 -38.88
CA SER A 98 13.69 1.01 -39.38
C SER A 98 12.56 -0.01 -39.57
N GLU A 99 12.88 -1.30 -39.74
CA GLU A 99 11.92 -2.38 -39.95
C GLU A 99 12.22 -3.60 -39.08
N GLU A 100 11.21 -4.45 -38.86
CA GLU A 100 11.39 -5.70 -38.12
C GLU A 100 12.27 -6.67 -38.89
N THR A 101 13.35 -7.14 -38.24
CA THR A 101 14.32 -8.04 -38.87
C THR A 101 15.18 -8.75 -37.84
N GLU A 102 15.92 -9.78 -38.26
CA GLU A 102 16.92 -10.46 -37.44
C GLU A 102 18.29 -10.36 -38.14
N TYR A 103 19.28 -9.86 -37.42
CA TYR A 103 20.67 -9.79 -37.86
C TYR A 103 21.49 -10.94 -37.26
N ALA A 104 22.26 -11.63 -38.09
CA ALA A 104 23.31 -12.53 -37.66
C ALA A 104 24.62 -11.73 -37.52
N VAL A 105 25.12 -11.61 -36.29
CA VAL A 105 26.29 -10.79 -35.96
C VAL A 105 27.42 -11.67 -35.44
N TYR A 106 28.60 -11.57 -36.04
CA TYR A 106 29.79 -12.28 -35.57
C TYR A 106 31.05 -11.47 -35.86
N LEU A 107 32.14 -11.81 -35.18
CA LEU A 107 33.43 -11.17 -35.33
C LEU A 107 34.42 -12.14 -35.98
N LYS A 108 35.30 -11.63 -36.84
CA LYS A 108 36.46 -12.37 -37.36
C LYS A 108 37.76 -11.63 -37.09
N ILE A 109 38.77 -12.38 -36.66
CA ILE A 109 40.17 -11.94 -36.58
C ILE A 109 41.00 -12.96 -37.35
N GLY A 110 41.52 -12.55 -38.50
CA GLY A 110 42.13 -13.48 -39.46
C GLY A 110 41.13 -14.56 -39.89
N ASN A 111 41.44 -15.82 -39.60
CA ASN A 111 40.60 -16.97 -39.97
C ASN A 111 39.68 -17.46 -38.83
N LEU A 112 39.84 -16.93 -37.61
CA LEU A 112 39.00 -17.30 -36.49
C LEU A 112 37.69 -16.51 -36.55
N LYS A 113 36.56 -17.22 -36.43
CA LYS A 113 35.20 -16.68 -36.40
C LYS A 113 34.61 -16.92 -35.01
N SER A 114 33.96 -15.91 -34.44
CA SER A 114 33.27 -16.05 -33.16
C SER A 114 31.97 -16.86 -33.26
N ASN A 115 31.33 -17.12 -32.12
CA ASN A 115 29.89 -17.44 -32.12
C ASN A 115 29.09 -16.34 -32.83
N THR A 116 27.96 -16.75 -33.41
CA THR A 116 27.03 -15.83 -34.08
C THR A 116 25.92 -15.43 -33.12
N LEU A 117 25.80 -14.14 -32.83
CA LEU A 117 24.69 -13.56 -32.10
C LEU A 117 23.53 -13.29 -33.04
N LYS A 118 22.32 -13.60 -32.60
CA LYS A 118 21.09 -13.19 -33.26
C LYS A 118 20.60 -11.90 -32.61
N ILE A 119 20.62 -10.81 -33.36
CA ILE A 119 20.13 -9.51 -32.92
C ILE A 119 18.78 -9.26 -33.57
N LYS A 120 17.72 -9.11 -32.79
CA LYS A 120 16.36 -8.87 -33.30
C LYS A 120 16.03 -7.39 -33.26
N VAL A 121 15.51 -6.86 -34.36
CA VAL A 121 14.81 -5.59 -34.41
C VAL A 121 13.32 -5.88 -34.46
N MET A 122 12.56 -5.30 -33.56
CA MET A 122 11.11 -5.52 -33.49
C MET A 122 10.35 -4.24 -33.16
N ASP A 123 9.09 -4.17 -33.60
CA ASP A 123 8.20 -3.07 -33.27
C ASP A 123 7.75 -3.20 -31.81
N VAL A 124 8.42 -2.45 -30.95
CA VAL A 124 8.11 -2.36 -29.52
C VAL A 124 7.13 -1.23 -29.20
N SER A 125 6.38 -0.75 -30.21
CA SER A 125 5.34 0.24 -29.97
C SER A 125 4.28 -0.32 -29.00
N PRO A 126 3.59 0.56 -28.26
CA PRO A 126 2.56 0.15 -27.30
C PRO A 126 1.44 -0.72 -27.89
N THR A 127 1.23 -0.64 -29.21
CA THR A 127 0.23 -1.41 -29.94
C THR A 127 0.70 -2.78 -30.41
N LYS A 128 2.00 -3.06 -30.35
CA LYS A 128 2.64 -4.24 -30.96
C LYS A 128 3.37 -5.12 -29.97
N TYR A 129 3.97 -4.52 -28.94
CA TYR A 129 4.68 -5.28 -27.91
C TYR A 129 4.32 -4.83 -26.50
N ILE A 130 3.95 -5.81 -25.70
CA ILE A 130 3.69 -5.67 -24.27
C ILE A 130 4.45 -6.82 -23.60
N SER A 131 5.30 -6.52 -22.63
CA SER A 131 6.05 -7.56 -21.92
C SER A 131 5.23 -8.22 -20.82
N ARG A 132 4.43 -7.42 -20.11
CA ARG A 132 3.59 -7.86 -18.99
C ARG A 132 2.40 -6.92 -18.83
N ILE A 133 1.30 -7.48 -18.34
CA ILE A 133 0.15 -6.74 -17.84
C ILE A 133 -0.06 -7.16 -16.39
N GLU A 134 -0.21 -6.19 -15.50
CA GLU A 134 -0.64 -6.41 -14.12
C GLU A 134 -2.02 -5.79 -13.95
N VAL A 135 -2.92 -6.49 -13.25
CA VAL A 135 -4.21 -5.95 -12.83
C VAL A 135 -4.21 -5.81 -11.31
N ASN A 136 -4.75 -4.72 -10.79
CA ASN A 136 -4.90 -4.51 -9.35
C ASN A 136 -6.24 -3.83 -9.04
N MET A 137 -6.64 -3.89 -7.78
CA MET A 137 -7.70 -3.01 -7.29
C MET A 137 -7.18 -1.56 -7.32
N GLY A 138 -8.03 -0.65 -7.77
CA GLY A 138 -7.79 0.78 -7.80
C GLY A 138 -8.37 1.50 -6.58
N ASP A 139 -9.15 0.80 -5.76
CA ASP A 139 -9.59 1.34 -4.49
C ASP A 139 -8.42 1.52 -3.51
N SER A 140 -8.71 2.20 -2.41
CA SER A 140 -7.68 2.69 -1.50
C SER A 140 -7.15 1.63 -0.54
N THR A 141 -7.84 0.50 -0.42
CA THR A 141 -7.61 -0.48 0.64
C THR A 141 -7.04 -1.78 0.07
N PHE A 142 -7.32 -2.16 -1.18
CA PHE A 142 -6.85 -3.43 -1.77
C PHE A 142 -7.31 -4.69 -1.02
N ALA A 143 -8.30 -4.59 -0.11
CA ALA A 143 -8.95 -5.75 0.50
C ALA A 143 -9.47 -6.71 -0.57
N PRO A 144 -9.14 -8.00 -0.50
CA PRO A 144 -9.67 -8.99 -1.42
C PRO A 144 -11.11 -9.39 -1.11
N TYR A 145 -11.75 -8.80 -0.09
CA TYR A 145 -13.11 -9.13 0.32
C TYR A 145 -14.11 -8.14 -0.25
N ALA A 146 -15.34 -8.57 -0.49
CA ALA A 146 -16.44 -7.71 -0.90
C ALA A 146 -17.75 -8.18 -0.29
N ILE A 147 -18.81 -7.41 -0.49
CA ILE A 147 -20.15 -7.69 0.03
C ILE A 147 -21.13 -7.59 -1.13
N ASN A 148 -21.81 -8.70 -1.39
CA ASN A 148 -22.84 -8.81 -2.42
C ASN A 148 -23.92 -7.74 -2.24
N GLY A 149 -24.21 -7.01 -3.32
CA GLY A 149 -25.22 -5.95 -3.38
C GLY A 149 -24.86 -4.66 -2.64
N VAL A 150 -23.63 -4.55 -2.11
CA VAL A 150 -23.17 -3.38 -1.35
C VAL A 150 -21.87 -2.81 -1.92
N SER A 151 -20.87 -3.66 -2.10
CA SER A 151 -19.54 -3.23 -2.51
C SER A 151 -19.51 -2.77 -3.97
N LYS A 152 -18.69 -1.76 -4.22
CA LYS A 152 -18.29 -1.32 -5.55
C LYS A 152 -16.78 -1.24 -5.59
N VAL A 153 -16.17 -1.71 -6.66
CA VAL A 153 -14.71 -1.77 -6.78
C VAL A 153 -14.23 -0.98 -8.00
N ASP A 154 -13.11 -0.30 -7.80
CA ASP A 154 -12.33 0.26 -8.91
C ASP A 154 -11.23 -0.75 -9.23
N LEU A 155 -10.94 -0.95 -10.51
CA LEU A 155 -9.82 -1.78 -10.96
C LEU A 155 -8.91 -0.97 -11.86
N ASN A 156 -7.63 -1.29 -11.86
CA ASN A 156 -6.65 -0.69 -12.77
C ASN A 156 -5.76 -1.77 -13.39
N ALA A 157 -5.14 -1.40 -14.51
CA ALA A 157 -4.10 -2.19 -15.13
C ALA A 157 -2.82 -1.38 -15.20
N ARG A 158 -1.67 -2.06 -15.10
CA ARG A 158 -0.33 -1.54 -15.35
C ARG A 158 0.26 -2.35 -16.49
N ILE A 159 0.69 -1.67 -17.55
CA ILE A 159 1.20 -2.32 -18.77
C ILE A 159 2.64 -1.91 -18.99
N TYR A 160 3.50 -2.91 -19.22
CA TYR A 160 4.94 -2.74 -19.26
C TYR A 160 5.51 -2.93 -20.67
N ASP A 161 6.47 -2.07 -21.01
CA ASP A 161 7.23 -2.10 -22.26
C ASP A 161 8.25 -3.26 -22.27
N TYR A 162 8.95 -3.42 -23.38
CA TYR A 162 9.99 -4.44 -23.56
C TYR A 162 11.18 -4.34 -22.59
N GLN A 163 11.36 -3.19 -21.93
CA GLN A 163 12.40 -2.97 -20.93
C GLN A 163 11.87 -3.14 -19.48
N GLY A 164 10.61 -3.58 -19.33
CA GLY A 164 9.96 -3.76 -18.04
C GLY A 164 9.54 -2.46 -17.37
N ARG A 165 9.44 -1.35 -18.11
CA ARG A 165 8.97 -0.06 -17.59
C ARG A 165 7.50 0.15 -17.95
N GLU A 166 6.74 0.77 -17.05
CA GLU A 166 5.34 1.08 -17.34
C GLU A 166 5.22 2.09 -18.49
N PHE A 167 4.28 1.86 -19.41
CA PHE A 167 4.01 2.82 -20.50
C PHE A 167 3.55 4.17 -19.95
N THR A 168 3.98 5.25 -20.62
CA THR A 168 3.55 6.61 -20.23
C THR A 168 2.09 6.86 -20.59
N PRO A 169 1.38 7.78 -19.89
CA PRO A 169 -0.02 8.08 -20.19
C PRO A 169 -0.29 8.49 -21.65
N THR A 170 0.67 9.12 -22.32
CA THR A 170 0.53 9.55 -23.72
C THR A 170 0.55 8.39 -24.71
N ASN A 171 1.21 7.29 -24.34
CA ASN A 171 1.46 6.13 -25.19
C ASN A 171 0.91 4.85 -24.55
N TYR A 172 -0.10 4.97 -23.70
CA TYR A 172 -0.62 3.83 -22.95
C TYR A 172 -1.41 2.89 -23.89
N PRO A 173 -1.10 1.58 -23.95
CA PRO A 173 -1.86 0.63 -24.75
C PRO A 173 -3.34 0.65 -24.37
N LYS A 174 -4.23 0.47 -25.36
CA LYS A 174 -5.65 0.25 -25.06
C LYS A 174 -5.80 -1.10 -24.39
N PHE A 175 -6.49 -1.13 -23.26
CA PHE A 175 -6.80 -2.36 -22.54
C PHE A 175 -8.26 -2.36 -22.11
N SER A 176 -8.77 -3.54 -21.82
CA SER A 176 -10.03 -3.73 -21.11
C SER A 176 -9.82 -4.57 -19.87
N ILE A 177 -10.63 -4.32 -18.85
CA ILE A 177 -10.68 -5.15 -17.65
C ILE A 177 -11.91 -6.04 -17.76
N TRP A 178 -11.70 -7.32 -17.52
CA TRP A 178 -12.74 -8.32 -17.45
C TRP A 178 -13.01 -8.61 -15.98
N PHE A 179 -14.26 -8.45 -15.57
CA PHE A 179 -14.72 -8.71 -14.22
C PHE A 179 -15.91 -9.66 -14.31
N ASP A 180 -15.78 -10.84 -13.71
CA ASP A 180 -16.81 -11.90 -13.78
C ASP A 180 -17.26 -12.27 -15.20
N GLY A 181 -16.34 -12.23 -16.16
CA GLY A 181 -16.64 -12.52 -17.58
C GLY A 181 -17.28 -11.36 -18.35
N VAL A 182 -17.49 -10.20 -17.71
CA VAL A 182 -17.99 -8.98 -18.35
C VAL A 182 -16.84 -8.00 -18.60
N GLU A 183 -16.81 -7.41 -19.80
CA GLU A 183 -15.78 -6.44 -20.20
C GLU A 183 -16.14 -5.01 -19.77
N TYR A 184 -15.18 -4.33 -19.15
CA TYR A 184 -15.26 -2.93 -18.72
C TYR A 184 -14.15 -2.10 -19.39
N GLN A 185 -14.57 -1.03 -20.07
CA GLN A 185 -13.66 -0.02 -20.67
C GLN A 185 -13.28 1.09 -19.68
N ASN A 186 -14.16 1.38 -18.71
CA ASN A 186 -13.89 2.28 -17.59
C ASN A 186 -14.20 1.56 -16.28
N PRO A 187 -13.22 0.85 -15.70
CA PRO A 187 -13.41 -0.05 -14.57
C PRO A 187 -13.47 0.71 -13.24
N ARG A 188 -14.45 1.62 -13.12
CA ARG A 188 -14.76 2.35 -11.89
C ARG A 188 -16.15 2.01 -11.39
N ASP A 189 -16.32 1.99 -10.07
CA ASP A 189 -17.58 1.74 -9.40
C ASP A 189 -18.27 0.44 -9.86
N ILE A 190 -17.50 -0.61 -10.17
CA ILE A 190 -18.01 -1.90 -10.65
C ILE A 190 -18.84 -2.54 -9.51
N PRO A 191 -20.14 -2.77 -9.69
CA PRO A 191 -20.97 -3.36 -8.64
C PRO A 191 -20.66 -4.84 -8.45
N ILE A 192 -20.66 -5.27 -7.19
CA ILE A 192 -20.52 -6.68 -6.81
C ILE A 192 -21.92 -7.28 -6.63
N GLU A 193 -22.38 -8.08 -7.59
CA GLU A 193 -23.78 -8.54 -7.67
C GLU A 193 -24.02 -9.99 -7.26
N ARG A 194 -22.96 -10.72 -6.89
CA ARG A 194 -23.07 -12.09 -6.37
C ARG A 194 -22.04 -12.36 -5.29
N SER A 195 -22.30 -13.39 -4.49
CA SER A 195 -21.31 -13.96 -3.58
C SER A 195 -20.43 -15.03 -4.24
N GLY A 196 -19.37 -15.40 -3.53
CA GLY A 196 -18.34 -16.34 -3.94
C GLY A 196 -17.10 -15.65 -4.49
N THR A 197 -16.21 -16.46 -5.05
CA THR A 197 -14.98 -15.98 -5.68
C THR A 197 -15.28 -15.41 -7.07
N ILE A 198 -14.88 -14.16 -7.30
CA ILE A 198 -15.13 -13.43 -8.55
C ILE A 198 -13.79 -13.13 -9.22
N PRO A 199 -13.54 -13.68 -10.42
CA PRO A 199 -12.29 -13.46 -11.13
C PRO A 199 -12.27 -12.10 -11.83
N PHE A 200 -11.08 -11.50 -11.88
CA PHE A 200 -10.81 -10.33 -12.71
C PHE A 200 -9.42 -10.37 -13.33
N TYR A 201 -9.31 -9.84 -14.54
CA TYR A 201 -8.06 -9.78 -15.32
C TYR A 201 -8.11 -8.65 -16.34
N ALA A 202 -6.96 -8.24 -16.85
CA ALA A 202 -6.85 -7.25 -17.92
C ALA A 202 -6.40 -7.91 -19.24
N ILE A 203 -6.90 -7.40 -20.36
CA ILE A 203 -6.48 -7.78 -21.71
C ILE A 203 -6.03 -6.54 -22.47
N SER A 204 -4.90 -6.63 -23.16
CA SER A 204 -4.41 -5.61 -24.08
C SER A 204 -3.83 -6.28 -25.33
N GLY A 205 -4.52 -6.17 -26.47
CA GLY A 205 -4.21 -6.93 -27.67
C GLY A 205 -4.37 -8.44 -27.41
N GLU A 206 -3.31 -9.21 -27.68
CA GLU A 206 -3.27 -10.66 -27.44
C GLU A 206 -2.78 -11.03 -26.02
N ASN A 207 -2.34 -10.03 -25.25
CA ASN A 207 -1.77 -10.25 -23.92
C ASN A 207 -2.85 -10.21 -22.85
N LYS A 208 -2.75 -11.13 -21.87
CA LYS A 208 -3.65 -11.26 -20.73
C LYS A 208 -2.85 -11.23 -19.44
N SER A 209 -3.33 -10.50 -18.43
CA SER A 209 -2.74 -10.52 -17.09
C SER A 209 -2.98 -11.85 -16.37
N GLU A 210 -2.30 -12.05 -15.25
CA GLU A 210 -2.74 -13.04 -14.27
C GLU A 210 -4.19 -12.75 -13.82
N VAL A 211 -4.93 -13.83 -13.52
CA VAL A 211 -6.28 -13.73 -12.97
C VAL A 211 -6.18 -13.53 -11.47
N LYS A 212 -6.78 -12.44 -10.99
CA LYS A 212 -6.94 -12.16 -9.56
C LYS A 212 -8.39 -12.37 -9.16
N TYR A 213 -8.64 -12.38 -7.85
CA TYR A 213 -9.94 -12.73 -7.30
C TYR A 213 -10.38 -11.78 -6.21
N ILE A 214 -11.68 -11.51 -6.17
CA ILE A 214 -12.38 -10.90 -5.05
C ILE A 214 -13.27 -11.96 -4.40
N ILE A 215 -13.26 -12.04 -3.08
CA ILE A 215 -14.09 -12.92 -2.27
C ILE A 215 -15.32 -12.14 -1.82
N SER A 216 -16.41 -12.25 -2.56
CA SER A 216 -17.67 -11.59 -2.22
C SER A 216 -18.47 -12.44 -1.24
N ARG A 217 -18.89 -11.84 -0.12
CA ARG A 217 -19.67 -12.47 0.95
C ARG A 217 -21.11 -11.99 0.88
N GLU A 218 -22.04 -12.79 1.40
CA GLU A 218 -23.41 -12.35 1.58
C GLU A 218 -23.47 -11.26 2.65
N LYS A 219 -24.33 -10.25 2.47
CA LYS A 219 -24.55 -9.25 3.51
C LYS A 219 -25.38 -9.88 4.63
N PRO A 220 -24.87 -9.98 5.87
CA PRO A 220 -25.67 -10.45 6.99
C PRO A 220 -26.81 -9.47 7.30
N ASP A 221 -27.82 -9.93 8.04
CA ASP A 221 -28.90 -9.05 8.49
C ASP A 221 -28.38 -8.06 9.54
N LEU A 222 -28.24 -6.80 9.12
CA LEU A 222 -27.83 -5.67 9.94
C LEU A 222 -29.01 -4.73 10.25
N SER A 223 -30.26 -5.15 10.01
CA SER A 223 -31.45 -4.29 10.16
C SER A 223 -31.71 -3.85 11.61
N ARG A 224 -31.28 -4.65 12.59
CA ARG A 224 -31.39 -4.30 14.01
C ARG A 224 -30.45 -3.13 14.34
N VAL A 225 -31.05 -2.06 14.88
CA VAL A 225 -30.34 -0.88 15.40
C VAL A 225 -30.20 -0.98 16.91
N TYR A 226 -28.98 -0.86 17.42
CA TYR A 226 -28.69 -0.76 18.85
C TYR A 226 -28.56 0.70 19.26
N SER A 227 -29.38 1.14 20.23
CA SER A 227 -29.28 2.50 20.79
C SER A 227 -28.59 2.46 22.15
N LEU A 228 -27.47 3.17 22.28
CA LEU A 228 -26.64 3.19 23.47
C LEU A 228 -26.66 4.60 24.10
N PRO A 229 -27.21 4.78 25.31
CA PRO A 229 -27.15 6.05 26.03
C PRO A 229 -25.71 6.39 26.42
N VAL A 230 -25.27 7.61 26.15
CA VAL A 230 -23.93 8.11 26.46
C VAL A 230 -24.01 9.17 27.54
N ILE A 231 -23.14 9.05 28.54
CA ILE A 231 -22.88 10.09 29.52
C ILE A 231 -21.45 10.62 29.35
N PHE A 232 -21.34 11.92 29.15
CA PHE A 232 -20.07 12.64 29.05
C PHE A 232 -19.70 13.20 30.42
N HIS A 233 -18.65 12.64 31.02
CA HIS A 233 -18.03 13.11 32.25
C HIS A 233 -17.05 14.24 31.93
N LEU A 234 -17.50 15.49 32.08
CA LEU A 234 -16.65 16.67 31.93
C LEU A 234 -15.84 16.84 33.20
N VAL A 235 -14.53 16.60 33.12
CA VAL A 235 -13.61 16.74 34.24
C VAL A 235 -12.89 18.07 34.14
N GLY A 236 -12.91 18.84 35.22
CA GLY A 236 -12.23 20.12 35.25
C GLY A 236 -12.31 20.79 36.61
N ARG A 237 -11.67 21.95 36.70
CA ARG A 237 -11.76 22.79 37.88
C ARG A 237 -13.09 23.53 37.92
N PRO A 238 -13.56 23.91 39.12
CA PRO A 238 -14.70 24.80 39.27
C PRO A 238 -14.51 26.05 38.39
N ASN A 239 -15.54 26.39 37.60
CA ASN A 239 -15.56 27.55 36.69
C ASN A 239 -14.45 27.59 35.62
N SER A 240 -13.74 26.50 35.35
CA SER A 240 -12.62 26.47 34.39
C SER A 240 -12.49 25.12 33.66
N TYR A 241 -13.62 24.56 33.24
CA TYR A 241 -13.64 23.45 32.28
C TYR A 241 -12.99 23.92 30.96
N GLN A 242 -11.93 23.23 30.53
CA GLN A 242 -11.28 23.54 29.25
C GLN A 242 -12.19 23.24 28.06
N PHE A 243 -13.10 22.28 28.23
CA PHE A 243 -14.01 21.81 27.20
C PHE A 243 -15.39 22.49 27.30
N LYS A 244 -15.92 22.93 26.15
CA LYS A 244 -17.23 23.58 26.02
C LYS A 244 -18.32 22.54 25.83
N SER A 245 -19.23 22.40 26.78
CA SER A 245 -20.27 21.36 26.75
C SER A 245 -21.19 21.46 25.53
N GLU A 246 -21.32 22.66 24.96
CA GLU A 246 -22.11 22.92 23.75
C GLU A 246 -21.58 22.21 22.50
N GLU A 247 -20.32 21.74 22.51
CA GLU A 247 -19.74 20.94 21.42
C GLU A 247 -20.24 19.48 21.41
N ILE A 248 -20.72 18.95 22.54
CA ILE A 248 -21.06 17.53 22.71
C ILE A 248 -22.09 17.02 21.69
N PRO A 249 -23.25 17.70 21.48
CA PRO A 249 -24.23 17.22 20.51
C PRO A 249 -23.64 17.07 19.10
N GLY A 250 -22.83 18.04 18.66
CA GLY A 250 -22.19 18.01 17.34
C GLY A 250 -21.08 16.96 17.22
N ILE A 251 -20.35 16.68 18.30
CA ILE A 251 -19.38 15.57 18.35
C ILE A 251 -20.12 14.25 18.20
N LEU A 252 -21.19 14.03 18.98
CA LEU A 252 -21.95 12.79 18.96
C LEU A 252 -22.66 12.58 17.62
N GLU A 253 -23.19 13.63 16.99
CA GLU A 253 -23.76 13.58 15.65
C GLU A 253 -22.75 13.07 14.62
N LYS A 254 -21.54 13.65 14.60
CA LYS A 254 -20.46 13.24 13.68
C LYS A 254 -19.98 11.83 13.96
N THR A 255 -19.83 11.45 15.24
CA THR A 255 -19.51 10.08 15.65
C THR A 255 -20.57 9.11 15.10
N ASN A 256 -21.85 9.40 15.28
CA ASN A 256 -22.91 8.58 14.70
C ASN A 256 -22.86 8.53 13.17
N ALA A 257 -22.51 9.62 12.48
CA ALA A 257 -22.34 9.62 11.02
C ALA A 257 -21.20 8.70 10.55
N HIS A 258 -20.13 8.55 11.36
CA HIS A 258 -19.09 7.56 11.11
C HIS A 258 -19.62 6.12 11.28
N PHE A 259 -20.34 5.83 12.36
CA PHE A 259 -20.95 4.51 12.61
C PHE A 259 -22.05 4.15 11.60
N ARG A 260 -22.73 5.14 11.01
CA ARG A 260 -23.69 4.96 9.91
C ARG A 260 -23.04 4.91 8.53
N ASN A 261 -21.71 4.98 8.46
CA ASN A 261 -20.96 4.95 7.21
C ASN A 261 -21.41 6.06 6.22
N GLU A 262 -21.77 7.24 6.74
CA GLU A 262 -22.32 8.36 5.95
C GLU A 262 -21.25 9.22 5.29
N GLN A 263 -20.00 9.11 5.73
CA GLN A 263 -18.89 9.85 5.13
C GLN A 263 -18.76 9.50 3.64
N ARG A 264 -18.60 10.52 2.79
CA ARG A 264 -18.40 10.42 1.33
C ARG A 264 -17.10 11.12 0.87
N PRO A 265 -15.93 10.80 1.44
CA PRO A 265 -14.67 11.35 0.97
C PRO A 265 -14.27 10.73 -0.38
N PHE A 266 -13.26 11.31 -1.03
CA PHE A 266 -12.71 10.81 -2.29
C PHE A 266 -12.24 9.33 -2.22
N ARG A 267 -11.86 8.85 -1.03
CA ARG A 267 -11.36 7.48 -0.79
C ARG A 267 -12.13 6.80 0.32
N LYS A 268 -12.69 5.63 0.05
CA LYS A 268 -13.48 4.84 1.01
C LYS A 268 -13.27 3.35 0.75
N SER A 269 -13.26 2.55 1.81
CA SER A 269 -13.22 1.09 1.66
C SER A 269 -14.48 0.60 0.96
N HIS A 270 -14.33 -0.30 -0.03
CA HIS A 270 -15.46 -0.99 -0.65
C HIS A 270 -16.13 -1.99 0.29
N ASN A 271 -15.47 -2.35 1.41
CA ASN A 271 -16.01 -3.19 2.47
C ASN A 271 -16.70 -2.39 3.58
N ALA A 272 -16.81 -1.06 3.43
CA ALA A 272 -17.43 -0.22 4.43
C ALA A 272 -18.93 -0.46 4.53
N VAL A 273 -19.43 -0.77 5.73
CA VAL A 273 -20.87 -0.94 6.00
C VAL A 273 -21.33 -0.08 7.17
N GLU A 274 -22.63 0.23 7.17
CA GLU A 274 -23.30 0.80 8.34
C GLU A 274 -23.33 -0.22 9.48
N SER A 275 -22.97 0.22 10.68
CA SER A 275 -22.90 -0.64 11.88
C SER A 275 -24.26 -1.00 12.48
N GLY A 276 -25.28 -0.17 12.26
CA GLY A 276 -26.54 -0.24 13.01
C GLY A 276 -26.35 -0.01 14.51
N ILE A 277 -25.29 0.71 14.93
CA ILE A 277 -25.08 1.15 16.31
C ILE A 277 -25.26 2.67 16.34
N GLN A 278 -26.10 3.14 17.24
CA GLN A 278 -26.43 4.54 17.45
C GLN A 278 -26.18 4.92 18.90
N PHE A 279 -25.55 6.07 19.09
CA PHE A 279 -25.29 6.65 20.39
C PHE A 279 -26.23 7.84 20.62
N THR A 280 -26.85 7.90 21.80
CA THR A 280 -27.81 8.94 22.19
C THR A 280 -27.40 9.58 23.50
N LEU A 281 -27.61 10.88 23.69
CA LEU A 281 -27.35 11.51 24.99
C LEU A 281 -28.26 10.91 26.06
N ALA A 282 -27.68 10.51 27.20
CA ALA A 282 -28.45 10.08 28.35
C ALA A 282 -29.39 11.20 28.82
N LEU A 283 -30.63 10.87 29.16
CA LEU A 283 -31.59 11.87 29.62
C LEU A 283 -31.67 11.96 31.14
N THR A 284 -31.29 10.88 31.84
CA THR A 284 -31.41 10.75 33.28
C THR A 284 -30.09 10.47 33.97
N ASP A 285 -29.98 10.85 35.24
CA ASP A 285 -28.87 10.53 36.13
C ASP A 285 -28.95 9.09 36.68
N THR A 286 -28.02 8.72 37.57
CA THR A 286 -27.98 7.39 38.21
C THR A 286 -29.14 7.12 39.17
N LEU A 287 -29.87 8.16 39.59
CA LEU A 287 -31.06 8.09 40.45
C LEU A 287 -32.37 8.14 39.65
N GLY A 288 -32.30 8.33 38.32
CA GLY A 288 -33.45 8.43 37.43
C GLY A 288 -34.03 9.83 37.28
N ASN A 289 -33.39 10.87 37.81
CA ASN A 289 -33.82 12.26 37.61
C ASN A 289 -33.36 12.77 36.24
N LEU A 290 -34.11 13.70 35.63
CA LEU A 290 -33.71 14.34 34.39
C LEU A 290 -32.42 15.15 34.59
N LEU A 291 -31.47 15.02 33.66
CA LEU A 291 -30.27 15.85 33.63
C LEU A 291 -30.61 17.28 33.19
N GLU A 292 -29.95 18.27 33.80
CA GLU A 292 -30.05 19.68 33.39
C GLU A 292 -29.56 19.87 31.95
N GLU A 293 -28.42 19.26 31.63
CA GLU A 293 -27.86 19.17 30.30
C GLU A 293 -27.86 17.69 29.86
N PRO A 294 -28.65 17.30 28.84
CA PRO A 294 -28.70 15.90 28.38
C PRO A 294 -27.31 15.34 28.08
N GLY A 295 -27.01 14.19 28.65
CA GLY A 295 -25.78 13.43 28.45
C GLY A 295 -24.55 14.07 29.08
N ILE A 296 -24.70 15.02 30.01
CA ILE A 296 -23.55 15.68 30.66
C ILE A 296 -23.56 15.45 32.17
N HIS A 297 -22.42 15.00 32.69
CA HIS A 297 -22.11 14.91 34.11
C HIS A 297 -20.81 15.70 34.37
N ARG A 298 -20.86 16.69 35.26
CA ARG A 298 -19.71 17.57 35.56
C ARG A 298 -19.01 17.09 36.83
N ILE A 299 -17.70 16.90 36.75
CA ILE A 299 -16.87 16.46 37.87
C ILE A 299 -15.83 17.53 38.17
N GLU A 300 -15.96 18.14 39.35
CA GLU A 300 -15.04 19.15 39.84
C GLU A 300 -13.84 18.50 40.54
N THR A 301 -12.63 18.92 40.17
CA THR A 301 -11.40 18.40 40.79
C THR A 301 -10.25 19.40 40.69
N ASP A 302 -9.33 19.32 41.66
CA ASP A 302 -8.06 20.05 41.65
C ASP A 302 -6.97 19.35 40.81
N VAL A 303 -7.21 18.08 40.42
CA VAL A 303 -6.32 17.31 39.56
C VAL A 303 -6.31 17.93 38.16
N ILE A 304 -5.12 18.27 37.68
CA ILE A 304 -4.94 19.03 36.43
C ILE A 304 -4.81 18.09 35.24
N VAL A 305 -4.09 16.99 35.42
CA VAL A 305 -3.67 16.09 34.36
C VAL A 305 -3.95 14.65 34.78
N PHE A 306 -4.43 13.87 33.83
CA PHE A 306 -4.74 12.46 33.95
C PHE A 306 -3.89 11.67 32.95
N PRO A 307 -2.62 11.35 33.30
CA PRO A 307 -1.74 10.64 32.38
C PRO A 307 -2.33 9.28 32.00
N PHE A 308 -2.23 8.91 30.72
CA PHE A 308 -2.63 7.61 30.24
C PHE A 308 -1.96 6.49 31.05
N ASN A 309 -2.73 5.45 31.37
CA ASN A 309 -2.27 4.24 32.07
C ASN A 309 -1.60 4.49 33.43
N SER A 310 -2.03 5.55 34.14
CA SER A 310 -1.57 5.84 35.51
C SER A 310 -2.57 5.38 36.56
N ASP A 311 -2.08 4.97 37.74
CA ASP A 311 -2.91 4.62 38.89
C ASP A 311 -3.87 5.74 39.30
N LEU A 312 -3.42 7.00 39.20
CA LEU A 312 -4.23 8.18 39.49
C LEU A 312 -5.46 8.21 38.57
N THR A 313 -5.23 8.15 37.26
CA THR A 313 -6.29 8.17 36.24
C THR A 313 -7.23 6.99 36.42
N ASN A 314 -6.67 5.78 36.57
CA ASN A 314 -7.47 4.57 36.68
C ASN A 314 -8.39 4.59 37.90
N LYS A 315 -7.88 5.03 39.06
CA LYS A 315 -8.69 5.18 40.29
C LYS A 315 -9.75 6.25 40.15
N PHE A 316 -9.39 7.41 39.60
CA PHE A 316 -10.32 8.53 39.43
C PHE A 316 -11.48 8.18 38.50
N VAL A 317 -11.19 7.58 37.34
CA VAL A 317 -12.21 7.12 36.39
C VAL A 317 -13.11 6.08 37.05
N PHE A 318 -12.54 5.09 37.72
CA PHE A 318 -13.32 4.03 38.36
C PHE A 318 -14.26 4.56 39.44
N GLU A 319 -13.81 5.52 40.24
CA GLU A 319 -14.62 6.18 41.27
C GLU A 319 -15.85 6.86 40.67
N HIS A 320 -15.69 7.56 39.54
CA HIS A 320 -16.73 8.37 38.92
C HIS A 320 -17.55 7.64 37.85
N LEU A 321 -17.18 6.40 37.51
CA LEU A 321 -17.88 5.58 36.52
C LEU A 321 -19.36 5.39 36.91
N TRP A 322 -20.27 5.76 36.02
CA TRP A 322 -21.68 5.40 36.13
C TRP A 322 -21.89 3.96 35.70
N ASP A 323 -23.01 3.37 36.12
CA ASP A 323 -23.39 2.00 35.79
C ASP A 323 -23.25 1.73 34.28
N PRO A 324 -22.26 0.93 33.84
CA PRO A 324 -21.99 0.70 32.43
C PRO A 324 -23.11 -0.10 31.76
N GLU A 325 -23.97 -0.76 32.54
CA GLU A 325 -25.17 -1.43 32.04
C GLU A 325 -26.28 -0.46 31.62
N LYS A 326 -26.15 0.81 32.00
CA LYS A 326 -27.10 1.89 31.65
C LYS A 326 -26.48 2.96 30.78
N TYR A 327 -25.17 3.16 30.86
CA TYR A 327 -24.49 4.27 30.21
C TYR A 327 -23.17 3.84 29.57
N VAL A 328 -22.95 4.26 28.33
CA VAL A 328 -21.61 4.36 27.75
C VAL A 328 -20.93 5.56 28.41
N ASN A 329 -19.93 5.28 29.23
CA ASN A 329 -19.19 6.28 29.99
C ASN A 329 -18.10 6.89 29.09
N VAL A 330 -18.17 8.20 28.83
CA VAL A 330 -17.17 8.94 28.06
C VAL A 330 -16.59 10.06 28.91
N PHE A 331 -15.29 10.03 29.19
CA PHE A 331 -14.64 11.09 29.96
C PHE A 331 -13.98 12.12 29.04
N ILE A 332 -14.16 13.39 29.37
CA ILE A 332 -13.43 14.49 28.74
C ILE A 332 -12.50 15.08 29.79
N MET A 333 -11.20 14.80 29.66
CA MET A 333 -10.18 15.13 30.66
C MET A 333 -8.81 15.36 30.00
N ASP A 334 -7.94 16.16 30.63
CA ASP A 334 -6.59 16.44 30.10
C ASP A 334 -5.69 15.19 30.25
N LEU A 335 -5.32 14.61 29.12
CA LEU A 335 -4.49 13.41 29.00
C LEU A 335 -3.03 13.77 28.69
N THR A 336 -2.73 15.04 28.41
CA THR A 336 -1.44 15.66 28.07
C THR A 336 -0.72 15.12 26.81
N LYS A 337 -0.68 13.80 26.60
CA LYS A 337 0.08 13.16 25.51
C LYS A 337 -0.73 12.23 24.61
N ALA A 338 -1.95 11.88 25.02
CA ALA A 338 -2.85 11.01 24.28
C ALA A 338 -4.01 11.82 23.68
N GLY A 339 -4.48 11.42 22.51
CA GLY A 339 -5.71 12.00 21.94
C GLY A 339 -6.97 11.50 22.65
N GLY A 340 -6.94 10.24 23.06
CA GLY A 340 -8.00 9.51 23.76
C GLY A 340 -7.45 8.16 24.24
N PHE A 341 -8.29 7.40 24.94
CA PHE A 341 -8.05 5.99 25.23
C PHE A 341 -9.38 5.30 25.55
N ALA A 342 -9.41 3.97 25.52
CA ALA A 342 -10.57 3.20 25.93
C ALA A 342 -10.19 1.92 26.68
N ASN A 343 -11.17 1.28 27.29
CA ASN A 343 -11.04 -0.07 27.83
C ASN A 343 -11.79 -1.07 26.97
N TYR A 344 -11.15 -2.19 26.68
CA TYR A 344 -11.78 -3.31 25.97
C TYR A 344 -12.94 -3.92 26.78
N PRO A 345 -13.95 -4.49 26.10
CA PRO A 345 -14.93 -5.34 26.75
C PRO A 345 -14.23 -6.57 27.33
N ARG A 346 -14.70 -7.02 28.50
CA ARG A 346 -14.26 -8.28 29.11
C ARG A 346 -15.38 -9.29 29.04
N GLU A 347 -15.06 -10.48 28.57
CA GLU A 347 -16.01 -11.59 28.50
C GLU A 347 -16.07 -12.29 29.86
N TYR A 348 -17.29 -12.52 30.34
CA TYR A 348 -17.58 -13.31 31.53
C TYR A 348 -18.55 -14.44 31.16
N PRO A 349 -18.47 -15.59 31.83
CA PRO A 349 -19.49 -16.63 31.73
C PRO A 349 -20.88 -16.05 32.05
N ALA A 350 -21.90 -16.44 31.27
CA ALA A 350 -23.23 -15.83 31.33
C ALA A 350 -23.97 -16.00 32.67
N ASP A 351 -23.51 -16.90 33.54
CA ASP A 351 -24.11 -17.27 34.83
C ASP A 351 -23.54 -16.49 36.03
N GLN A 352 -22.54 -15.63 35.83
CA GLN A 352 -21.95 -14.81 36.89
C GLN A 352 -21.72 -13.39 36.39
N VAL A 353 -22.49 -12.42 36.90
CA VAL A 353 -22.16 -10.99 36.79
C VAL A 353 -21.32 -10.65 38.03
N PRO A 354 -19.97 -10.68 37.97
CA PRO A 354 -19.18 -10.28 39.13
C PRO A 354 -19.36 -8.78 39.39
N PRO A 355 -19.00 -8.29 40.59
CA PRO A 355 -18.80 -6.87 40.78
C PRO A 355 -17.83 -6.32 39.74
N LEU A 356 -18.15 -5.15 39.16
CA LEU A 356 -17.26 -4.51 38.20
C LEU A 356 -15.97 -4.12 38.93
N ASN A 357 -14.84 -4.70 38.54
CA ASN A 357 -13.53 -4.45 39.15
C ASN A 357 -12.54 -3.80 38.18
N PHE A 358 -13.00 -3.25 37.06
CA PHE A 358 -12.15 -2.63 36.04
C PHE A 358 -12.87 -1.44 35.42
N ASN A 359 -12.12 -0.57 34.73
CA ASN A 359 -12.69 0.53 33.97
C ASN A 359 -13.32 0.01 32.67
N TYR A 360 -14.53 0.46 32.34
CA TYR A 360 -15.16 0.21 31.05
C TYR A 360 -15.77 1.49 30.49
N MET A 361 -14.97 2.22 29.72
CA MET A 361 -15.23 3.59 29.28
C MET A 361 -14.37 3.95 28.06
N ALA A 362 -14.64 5.12 27.50
CA ALA A 362 -13.75 5.84 26.60
C ALA A 362 -13.36 7.21 27.20
N ALA A 363 -12.22 7.75 26.82
CA ALA A 363 -11.74 9.06 27.20
C ALA A 363 -11.28 9.84 25.97
N VAL A 364 -11.52 11.15 25.94
CA VAL A 364 -11.05 12.05 24.88
C VAL A 364 -10.41 13.28 25.50
N ASP A 365 -9.24 13.64 25.00
CA ASP A 365 -8.56 14.86 25.42
C ASP A 365 -9.28 16.12 24.86
N PRO A 366 -9.56 17.14 25.68
CA PRO A 366 -10.17 18.40 25.24
C PRO A 366 -9.44 19.10 24.10
N THR A 367 -8.13 18.92 23.98
CA THR A 367 -7.26 19.54 22.97
C THR A 367 -7.14 18.71 21.69
N SER A 368 -7.77 17.53 21.64
CA SER A 368 -7.79 16.68 20.45
C SER A 368 -8.31 17.43 19.22
N SER A 369 -7.54 17.41 18.14
CA SER A 369 -7.79 18.23 16.93
C SER A 369 -9.06 17.83 16.20
N ASN A 370 -9.46 16.56 16.28
CA ASN A 370 -10.73 16.07 15.74
C ASN A 370 -11.40 15.13 16.75
N LYS A 371 -12.07 15.72 17.73
CA LYS A 371 -12.71 15.01 18.86
C LYS A 371 -13.71 13.94 18.43
N SER A 372 -14.49 14.17 17.37
CA SER A 372 -15.44 13.16 16.85
C SER A 372 -14.75 11.95 16.24
N LEU A 373 -13.60 12.16 15.58
CA LEU A 373 -12.83 11.08 15.00
C LEU A 373 -12.13 10.26 16.10
N THR A 374 -11.51 10.95 17.06
CA THR A 374 -10.93 10.33 18.25
C THR A 374 -11.99 9.54 19.01
N LEU A 375 -13.14 10.14 19.31
CA LEU A 375 -14.23 9.43 19.98
C LEU A 375 -14.72 8.21 19.18
N THR A 376 -14.79 8.31 17.85
CA THR A 376 -15.17 7.18 17.01
C THR A 376 -14.18 6.02 17.12
N HIS A 377 -12.88 6.34 17.13
CA HIS A 377 -11.79 5.38 17.32
C HIS A 377 -11.86 4.72 18.70
N GLU A 378 -11.97 5.51 19.76
CA GLU A 378 -12.07 4.99 21.14
C GLU A 378 -13.33 4.15 21.35
N LEU A 379 -14.46 4.54 20.75
CA LEU A 379 -15.67 3.73 20.80
C LEU A 379 -15.52 2.42 20.00
N GLY A 380 -14.67 2.38 18.97
CA GLY A 380 -14.26 1.13 18.32
C GLY A 380 -13.56 0.18 19.29
N HIS A 381 -12.57 0.68 20.05
CA HIS A 381 -11.90 -0.09 21.11
C HIS A 381 -12.86 -0.53 22.23
N PHE A 382 -13.71 0.37 22.70
CA PHE A 382 -14.76 0.09 23.68
C PHE A 382 -15.71 -1.04 23.22
N LEU A 383 -15.92 -1.14 21.90
CA LEU A 383 -16.70 -2.20 21.25
C LEU A 383 -15.87 -3.39 20.75
N GLY A 384 -14.59 -3.49 21.15
CA GLY A 384 -13.77 -4.68 20.96
C GLY A 384 -12.89 -4.71 19.72
N LEU A 385 -12.75 -3.61 18.99
CA LEU A 385 -11.85 -3.52 17.83
C LEU A 385 -10.43 -3.20 18.23
N ARG A 386 -9.44 -3.80 17.56
CA ARG A 386 -8.02 -3.50 17.75
C ARG A 386 -7.54 -2.51 16.70
N HIS A 387 -6.34 -1.97 16.91
CA HIS A 387 -5.61 -1.27 15.85
C HIS A 387 -5.36 -2.22 14.69
N ILE A 388 -5.56 -1.74 13.46
CA ILE A 388 -5.34 -2.56 12.26
C ILE A 388 -3.85 -2.85 12.01
N PHE A 389 -2.95 -2.08 12.63
CA PHE A 389 -1.51 -2.17 12.40
C PHE A 389 -0.80 -2.95 13.50
N ASN A 390 0.36 -3.49 13.15
CA ASN A 390 1.30 -4.10 14.10
C ASN A 390 2.38 -3.13 14.55
N LEU A 391 2.88 -3.35 15.76
CA LEU A 391 4.05 -2.66 16.31
C LEU A 391 5.26 -3.60 16.48
N ASP A 392 5.07 -4.91 16.34
CA ASP A 392 6.14 -5.90 16.47
C ASP A 392 6.88 -6.08 15.14
N GLU A 393 8.15 -5.66 15.10
CA GLU A 393 9.01 -5.77 13.93
C GLU A 393 9.34 -7.22 13.55
N ASN A 394 9.15 -8.18 14.46
CA ASN A 394 9.35 -9.60 14.15
C ASN A 394 8.19 -10.19 13.34
N TYR A 395 7.01 -9.58 13.43
CA TYR A 395 5.78 -10.02 12.78
C TYR A 395 5.12 -8.88 12.01
N PRO A 396 5.84 -8.25 11.06
CA PRO A 396 5.38 -7.05 10.37
C PRO A 396 4.11 -7.27 9.53
N CYS A 397 3.78 -8.53 9.27
CA CYS A 397 2.80 -8.99 8.29
C CYS A 397 1.78 -9.97 8.83
N GLU A 398 1.73 -10.12 10.15
CA GLU A 398 0.62 -10.82 10.77
C GLU A 398 -0.62 -9.92 10.79
N ASP A 399 -1.78 -10.54 10.92
CA ASP A 399 -3.03 -9.82 11.10
C ASP A 399 -3.01 -9.11 12.46
N GLY A 400 -3.04 -7.78 12.44
CA GLY A 400 -2.89 -6.95 13.65
C GLY A 400 -4.17 -6.86 14.48
N ASP A 401 -5.34 -6.96 13.85
CA ASP A 401 -6.63 -6.86 14.52
C ASP A 401 -7.47 -8.14 14.51
N GLY A 402 -7.06 -9.16 13.76
CA GLY A 402 -7.73 -10.45 13.67
C GLY A 402 -8.87 -10.46 12.65
N PHE A 403 -8.90 -9.50 11.73
CA PHE A 403 -9.91 -9.41 10.68
C PHE A 403 -9.29 -9.59 9.29
N PRO A 404 -9.71 -10.62 8.52
CA PRO A 404 -9.21 -10.82 7.17
C PRO A 404 -9.56 -9.68 6.19
N ASP A 405 -10.61 -8.91 6.47
CA ASP A 405 -11.11 -7.84 5.60
C ASP A 405 -10.54 -6.45 5.90
N THR A 406 -9.60 -6.36 6.84
CA THR A 406 -8.78 -5.17 7.13
C THR A 406 -7.36 -5.41 6.64
N GLU A 407 -6.71 -4.35 6.18
CA GLU A 407 -5.34 -4.47 5.75
C GLU A 407 -4.36 -4.08 6.86
N SER A 408 -3.61 -5.07 7.33
CA SER A 408 -2.57 -4.89 8.33
C SER A 408 -1.24 -4.44 7.72
N TYR A 409 -0.47 -3.68 8.50
CA TYR A 409 0.88 -3.24 8.16
C TYR A 409 1.72 -3.03 9.42
N LEU A 410 3.06 -3.09 9.28
CA LEU A 410 3.97 -2.70 10.34
C LEU A 410 4.01 -1.17 10.47
N ARG A 411 3.57 -0.66 11.60
CA ARG A 411 3.69 0.76 11.93
C ARG A 411 5.07 1.06 12.51
N ASN A 412 6.08 1.12 11.63
CA ASN A 412 7.36 1.74 11.92
C ASN A 412 7.37 3.19 11.39
N LYS A 413 7.90 4.14 12.17
CA LYS A 413 8.04 5.55 11.78
C LYS A 413 8.88 5.75 10.51
N ASP A 414 9.69 4.76 10.13
CA ASP A 414 10.61 4.83 8.99
C ASP A 414 10.04 4.22 7.69
N LEU A 415 8.85 3.60 7.73
CA LEU A 415 8.22 2.93 6.57
C LEU A 415 7.17 3.79 5.85
N PHE A 416 7.23 5.12 5.98
CA PHE A 416 6.33 6.01 5.26
C PHE A 416 6.96 6.50 3.95
N THR A 417 6.49 5.97 2.82
CA THR A 417 6.77 6.58 1.51
C THR A 417 5.66 7.58 1.19
N TYR A 418 6.00 8.86 1.00
CA TYR A 418 5.03 9.95 0.79
C TYR A 418 3.93 10.04 1.86
N HIS A 419 4.24 9.70 3.12
CA HIS A 419 3.29 9.70 4.26
C HIS A 419 2.15 8.65 4.14
N LEU A 420 2.31 7.64 3.29
CA LEU A 420 1.39 6.52 3.17
C LEU A 420 1.95 5.27 3.87
N PRO A 421 1.10 4.51 4.58
CA PRO A 421 1.41 3.15 4.99
C PRO A 421 1.83 2.28 3.79
N ILE A 422 2.72 1.33 4.04
CA ILE A 422 3.17 0.35 3.05
C ILE A 422 2.69 -1.03 3.51
N PHE A 423 2.02 -1.76 2.62
CA PHE A 423 1.68 -3.16 2.86
C PHE A 423 2.91 -4.03 2.96
N CYS A 424 2.72 -5.23 3.50
CA CYS A 424 3.71 -6.29 3.49
C CYS A 424 4.25 -6.70 2.11
N ASN A 425 3.49 -6.46 1.04
CA ASN A 425 3.95 -6.71 -0.32
C ASN A 425 4.72 -5.52 -0.92
N GLY A 426 5.02 -4.48 -0.13
CA GLY A 426 5.77 -3.29 -0.55
C GLY A 426 4.94 -2.24 -1.30
N ILE A 427 3.62 -2.41 -1.41
CA ILE A 427 2.74 -1.46 -2.11
C ILE A 427 2.20 -0.42 -1.11
N PRO A 428 2.35 0.90 -1.37
CA PRO A 428 1.76 1.94 -0.54
C PRO A 428 0.24 1.98 -0.71
N PHE A 429 -0.49 2.28 0.37
CA PHE A 429 -1.94 2.35 0.35
C PHE A 429 -2.51 3.51 1.17
N PHE A 430 -3.79 3.77 0.97
CA PHE A 430 -4.49 4.84 1.67
C PHE A 430 -5.43 4.23 2.70
N SER A 431 -5.00 4.23 3.96
CA SER A 431 -5.86 3.77 5.02
C SER A 431 -7.14 4.61 5.12
N THR A 432 -8.28 3.92 5.09
CA THR A 432 -9.60 4.51 5.31
C THR A 432 -10.24 4.01 6.60
N ASN A 433 -9.58 3.10 7.33
CA ASN A 433 -10.16 2.45 8.49
C ASN A 433 -10.19 3.39 9.69
N GLN A 434 -11.25 3.34 10.49
CA GLN A 434 -11.36 4.13 11.71
C GLN A 434 -10.37 3.72 12.79
N MET A 435 -9.94 2.46 12.80
CA MET A 435 -9.01 1.90 13.78
C MET A 435 -7.53 2.09 13.40
N ASP A 436 -7.25 3.06 12.53
CA ASP A 436 -5.90 3.48 12.18
C ASP A 436 -5.60 4.87 12.80
N TYR A 437 -4.32 5.20 12.95
CA TYR A 437 -3.85 6.52 13.34
C TYR A 437 -3.61 7.45 12.17
N VAL A 438 -3.48 6.92 10.96
CA VAL A 438 -3.20 7.70 9.75
C VAL A 438 -4.29 7.54 8.69
N GLY A 439 -4.19 8.34 7.64
CA GLY A 439 -5.12 8.26 6.51
C GLY A 439 -6.44 8.98 6.76
N VAL A 440 -7.47 8.58 5.99
CA VAL A 440 -8.75 9.30 5.91
C VAL A 440 -9.67 8.97 7.09
N ARG A 441 -9.57 7.75 7.63
CA ARG A 441 -10.30 7.26 8.82
C ARG A 441 -11.79 7.57 8.77
N ASN A 442 -12.51 6.80 7.95
CA ASN A 442 -13.89 7.09 7.58
C ASN A 442 -14.81 5.86 7.50
N SER A 443 -14.27 4.66 7.70
CA SER A 443 -14.98 3.39 7.46
C SER A 443 -14.62 2.33 8.49
N PHE A 444 -15.62 1.52 8.84
CA PHE A 444 -15.45 0.22 9.48
C PHE A 444 -15.76 -0.86 8.45
N THR A 445 -15.01 -1.96 8.45
CA THR A 445 -15.26 -3.11 7.57
C THR A 445 -16.44 -3.94 8.09
N LEU A 446 -16.87 -4.93 7.30
CA LEU A 446 -17.95 -5.82 7.72
C LEU A 446 -17.57 -6.63 8.97
N ASP A 447 -16.36 -7.17 9.03
CA ASP A 447 -15.95 -8.02 10.16
C ASP A 447 -15.79 -7.20 11.44
N GLN A 448 -15.28 -5.97 11.33
CA GLN A 448 -15.27 -5.01 12.43
C GLN A 448 -16.70 -4.69 12.91
N VAL A 449 -17.64 -4.42 11.99
CA VAL A 449 -19.04 -4.18 12.35
C VAL A 449 -19.68 -5.39 13.03
N LEU A 450 -19.42 -6.60 12.55
CA LEU A 450 -19.92 -7.82 13.17
C LEU A 450 -19.35 -8.00 14.58
N LYS A 451 -18.06 -7.74 14.79
CA LYS A 451 -17.44 -7.79 16.13
C LYS A 451 -18.08 -6.79 17.08
N MET A 452 -18.24 -5.54 16.66
CA MET A 452 -18.86 -4.51 17.50
C MET A 452 -20.29 -4.88 17.89
N ARG A 453 -21.09 -5.36 16.92
CA ARG A 453 -22.47 -5.81 17.17
C ARG A 453 -22.53 -7.03 18.08
N GLU A 454 -21.59 -7.96 17.94
CA GLU A 454 -21.47 -9.11 18.83
C GLU A 454 -21.18 -8.66 20.27
N VAL A 455 -20.26 -7.72 20.46
CA VAL A 455 -19.95 -7.15 21.78
C VAL A 455 -21.19 -6.49 22.37
N VAL A 456 -21.91 -5.66 21.61
CA VAL A 456 -23.17 -5.07 22.10
C VAL A 456 -24.19 -6.15 22.47
N ALA A 457 -24.32 -7.21 21.67
CA ALA A 457 -25.29 -8.27 21.88
C ALA A 457 -24.95 -9.21 23.06
N LYS A 458 -23.67 -9.41 23.38
CA LYS A 458 -23.24 -10.39 24.40
C LYS A 458 -22.71 -9.77 25.70
N ASN A 459 -22.16 -8.56 25.68
CA ASN A 459 -21.54 -7.98 26.85
C ASN A 459 -22.59 -7.63 27.91
N ILE A 460 -22.38 -8.18 29.11
CA ILE A 460 -23.24 -7.98 30.28
C ILE A 460 -23.16 -6.55 30.82
N TYR A 461 -22.05 -5.84 30.59
CA TYR A 461 -21.82 -4.46 31.05
C TYR A 461 -22.16 -3.40 29.99
N LEU A 462 -23.02 -3.69 29.00
CA LEU A 462 -23.42 -2.71 27.99
C LEU A 462 -24.92 -2.39 28.05
N PRO A 463 -25.29 -1.11 27.82
CA PRO A 463 -26.68 -0.67 27.85
C PRO A 463 -27.35 -0.98 26.52
N ALA A 464 -27.42 -2.27 26.15
CA ALA A 464 -28.13 -2.67 24.96
C ALA A 464 -29.64 -2.71 25.27
N ILE A 465 -30.31 -1.59 25.04
CA ILE A 465 -31.77 -1.51 25.12
C ILE A 465 -32.35 -2.22 23.90
N ASP A 466 -32.61 -3.53 23.99
CA ASP A 466 -33.84 -4.08 23.39
C ASP A 466 -34.36 -5.37 24.06
N SER A 467 -35.65 -5.30 24.40
CA SER A 467 -36.79 -6.20 24.17
C SER A 467 -36.70 -7.74 24.09
N LYS A 468 -35.54 -8.42 24.20
CA LYS A 468 -35.48 -9.90 24.14
C LYS A 468 -34.68 -10.56 25.26
N GLY A 469 -35.00 -10.21 26.51
CA GLY A 469 -34.83 -11.14 27.63
C GLY A 469 -33.45 -11.19 28.29
N ARG A 470 -32.70 -10.09 28.31
CA ARG A 470 -31.70 -9.94 29.39
C ARG A 470 -32.49 -9.87 30.71
N VAL A 471 -32.13 -10.74 31.66
CA VAL A 471 -32.58 -10.61 33.05
C VAL A 471 -32.31 -9.17 33.46
N GLU A 472 -33.31 -8.46 34.01
CA GLU A 472 -33.06 -7.11 34.53
C GLU A 472 -31.83 -7.18 35.43
N PRO A 473 -30.77 -6.43 35.09
CA PRO A 473 -29.56 -6.58 35.85
C PRO A 473 -29.82 -6.19 37.29
N GLY A 474 -29.21 -6.96 38.19
CA GLY A 474 -29.19 -6.62 39.61
C GLY A 474 -28.59 -5.22 39.82
N PRO A 475 -28.66 -4.67 41.04
CA PRO A 475 -28.06 -3.37 41.32
C PRO A 475 -26.58 -3.41 40.94
N PHE A 476 -26.13 -2.40 40.19
CA PHE A 476 -24.73 -2.22 39.85
C PHE A 476 -23.86 -2.23 41.11
N VAL A 477 -22.90 -3.15 41.18
CA VAL A 477 -21.94 -3.26 42.29
C VAL A 477 -20.53 -3.02 41.78
N LYS A 478 -19.88 -1.96 42.28
CA LYS A 478 -18.43 -1.76 42.10
C LYS A 478 -17.66 -2.67 43.06
N GLY A 479 -16.77 -3.47 42.52
CA GLY A 479 -15.78 -4.25 43.27
C GLY A 479 -14.51 -3.45 43.57
N THR A 480 -13.47 -4.13 44.03
CA THR A 480 -12.13 -3.54 44.19
C THR A 480 -11.45 -3.43 42.83
N LEU A 481 -11.03 -2.22 42.43
CA LEU A 481 -10.35 -1.97 41.15
C LEU A 481 -9.08 -2.82 40.99
N ASP A 482 -9.03 -3.58 39.91
CA ASP A 482 -7.89 -4.34 39.41
C ASP A 482 -7.06 -3.45 38.46
N LEU A 483 -5.96 -2.90 38.98
CA LEU A 483 -5.05 -2.04 38.23
C LEU A 483 -4.19 -2.80 37.20
N THR A 484 -4.27 -4.13 37.15
CA THR A 484 -3.56 -4.92 36.12
C THR A 484 -4.28 -4.85 34.76
N VAL A 485 -5.56 -4.48 34.75
CA VAL A 485 -6.34 -4.27 33.54
C VAL A 485 -5.98 -2.91 32.93
N LYS A 486 -5.27 -2.94 31.80
CA LYS A 486 -4.80 -1.72 31.12
C LYS A 486 -5.83 -1.22 30.10
N ALA A 487 -5.90 0.09 29.97
CA ALA A 487 -6.55 0.74 28.84
C ALA A 487 -5.70 0.58 27.56
N ILE A 488 -6.33 0.78 26.41
CA ILE A 488 -5.67 0.92 25.12
C ILE A 488 -5.77 2.37 24.66
N GLU A 489 -4.66 2.90 24.17
CA GLU A 489 -4.54 4.14 23.41
C GLU A 489 -4.23 3.76 21.98
#